data_AF-A0A2R8F1B8-F1
#
_entry.id   AF-A0A2R8F1B8-F1
#
_cell.length_a   1.000
_cell.length_b   1.000
_cell.length_c   1.000
_cell.angle_alpha   90.00
_cell.angle_beta   90.00
_cell.angle_gamma   90.00
#
_symmetry.space_group_name_H-M   'P 1'
#
loop_
_entity.id
_entity.type
_entity.pdbx_description
1 polymer ?
#
loop_
_entity_poly.entity_id
_entity_poly.type
_entity_poly.pdbx_seq_one_letter_code
_entity_poly.pdbx_strand_id
1 'polypeptide(L)'
;MIEHLPSGPYYNYYEPFLGGGALFFQVRHLFKQCFLSDINLDLITSYHAVKKNPNEVNRLLNLYHKNHSENYYYKIRDNYYSNDPNDITAKFIYLNKYSFRGIYRLNRDGTSAQTFSDKRYLKLHICSRINKCSNLLAGVSICAMDFSFIEPQQNDFVYFDPPYHES
;
A
#
# COMPACT_ATOMS: atom_id res chain seq x y z
N MET A 1 18.08 8.76 8.26
CA MET A 1 17.23 9.30 7.17
C MET A 1 16.51 10.58 7.60
N ILE A 2 15.74 10.60 8.69
CA ILE A 2 15.10 11.85 9.19
C ILE A 2 16.13 12.96 9.47
N GLU A 3 17.30 12.62 10.01
CA GLU A 3 18.38 13.57 10.30
C GLU A 3 18.97 14.23 9.04
N HIS A 4 18.67 13.70 7.86
CA HIS A 4 19.08 14.25 6.57
C HIS A 4 17.91 14.91 5.83
N LEU A 5 16.74 15.01 6.45
CA LEU A 5 15.69 15.89 5.93
C LEU A 5 16.26 17.31 5.98
N PRO A 6 16.32 18.02 4.84
CA PRO A 6 17.02 19.28 4.83
C PRO A 6 16.22 20.30 5.66
N SER A 7 16.89 21.33 6.17
CA SER A 7 16.27 22.35 7.01
C SER A 7 15.81 23.51 6.14
N GLY A 8 14.51 23.56 5.80
CA GLY A 8 13.97 24.63 4.95
C GLY A 8 12.48 24.46 4.65
N PRO A 9 11.83 25.49 4.07
CA PRO A 9 10.40 25.42 3.79
C PRO A 9 10.13 24.50 2.59
N TYR A 10 9.77 23.23 2.85
CA TYR A 10 9.23 22.36 1.81
C TYR A 10 7.75 22.62 1.62
N TYR A 11 7.37 22.89 0.39
CA TYR A 11 5.96 23.08 0.05
C TYR A 11 5.29 21.73 -0.15
N ASN A 12 5.90 20.85 -0.95
CA ASN A 12 5.34 19.55 -1.29
C ASN A 12 6.34 18.40 -1.06
N TYR A 13 5.77 17.22 -0.83
CA TYR A 13 6.47 15.93 -0.74
C TYR A 13 6.10 15.04 -1.91
N TYR A 14 7.10 14.41 -2.53
CA TYR A 14 6.93 13.43 -3.60
C TYR A 14 7.61 12.10 -3.22
N GLU A 15 6.89 10.99 -3.39
CA GLU A 15 7.44 9.63 -3.25
C GLU A 15 6.92 8.76 -4.40
N PRO A 16 7.67 8.68 -5.52
CA PRO A 16 7.22 8.01 -6.75
C PRO A 16 7.51 6.51 -6.81
N PHE A 17 8.08 5.96 -5.75
CA PHE A 17 8.22 4.52 -5.50
C PHE A 17 7.60 4.20 -4.14
N LEU A 18 6.28 4.45 -4.02
CA LEU A 18 5.61 4.46 -2.73
C LEU A 18 5.79 3.16 -1.94
N GLY A 19 5.60 1.99 -2.57
CA GLY A 19 5.64 0.72 -1.87
C GLY A 19 4.83 0.73 -0.55
N GLY A 20 5.51 0.47 0.58
CA GLY A 20 4.91 0.49 1.92
C GLY A 20 4.68 1.89 2.52
N GLY A 21 5.18 2.96 1.89
CA GLY A 21 5.02 4.36 2.32
C GLY A 21 5.65 4.67 3.66
N ALA A 22 6.70 3.95 4.04
CA ALA A 22 7.28 4.02 5.39
C ALA A 22 7.77 5.44 5.72
N LEU A 23 8.48 6.09 4.78
CA LEU A 23 8.95 7.45 4.98
C LEU A 23 7.78 8.42 5.00
N PHE A 24 6.87 8.37 4.01
CA PHE A 24 5.67 9.19 3.97
C PHE A 24 4.92 9.19 5.30
N PHE A 25 4.58 8.02 5.85
CA PHE A 25 3.82 7.94 7.10
C PHE A 25 4.56 8.54 8.30
N GLN A 26 5.89 8.59 8.25
CA GLN A 26 6.72 9.18 9.29
C GLN A 26 6.82 10.71 9.16
N VAL A 27 6.85 11.24 7.94
CA VAL A 27 7.13 12.66 7.67
C VAL A 27 5.91 13.48 7.21
N ARG A 28 4.76 12.85 6.98
CA ARG A 28 3.51 13.48 6.50
C ARG A 28 3.17 14.82 7.14
N HIS A 29 3.41 14.97 8.44
CA HIS A 29 3.10 16.15 9.23
C HIS A 29 3.99 17.36 8.92
N LEU A 30 5.13 17.15 8.28
CA LEU A 30 6.10 18.20 7.92
C LEU A 30 5.74 18.92 6.61
N PHE A 31 4.82 18.37 5.82
CA PHE A 31 4.52 18.83 4.47
C PHE A 31 3.07 19.28 4.33
N LYS A 32 2.86 20.34 3.54
CA LYS A 32 1.52 20.86 3.25
C LYS A 32 0.76 19.91 2.33
N GLN A 33 1.37 19.56 1.20
CA GLN A 33 0.81 18.60 0.23
C GLN A 33 1.78 17.43 0.02
N CYS A 34 1.22 16.26 -0.24
CA CYS A 34 1.99 15.06 -0.56
C CYS A 34 1.44 14.41 -1.83
N PHE A 35 2.34 13.98 -2.70
CA PHE A 35 2.10 13.32 -3.97
C PHE A 35 2.79 11.97 -3.94
N LEU A 36 2.00 10.90 -3.92
CA LEU A 36 2.50 9.54 -3.82
C LEU A 36 2.18 8.80 -5.12
N SER A 37 3.14 8.06 -5.66
CA SER A 37 2.88 7.21 -6.81
C SER A 37 3.67 5.91 -6.77
N ASP A 38 3.14 4.93 -7.49
CA ASP A 38 3.76 3.64 -7.73
C ASP A 38 3.19 3.10 -9.04
N ILE A 39 3.94 2.24 -9.72
CA ILE A 39 3.46 1.57 -10.94
C ILE A 39 2.43 0.46 -10.64
N ASN A 40 2.42 -0.04 -9.40
CA ASN A 40 1.52 -1.12 -8.99
C ASN A 40 0.09 -0.62 -8.76
N LEU A 41 -0.80 -0.92 -9.71
CA LEU A 41 -2.20 -0.51 -9.66
C LEU A 41 -2.95 -1.08 -8.44
N ASP A 42 -2.72 -2.33 -8.05
CA ASP A 42 -3.38 -2.94 -6.88
C ASP A 42 -2.97 -2.22 -5.59
N LEU A 43 -1.70 -1.84 -5.48
CA LEU A 43 -1.17 -1.08 -4.35
C LEU A 43 -1.82 0.30 -4.27
N ILE A 44 -1.86 1.03 -5.39
CA ILE A 44 -2.48 2.36 -5.43
C ILE A 44 -4.00 2.30 -5.19
N THR A 45 -4.68 1.31 -5.76
CA THR A 45 -6.10 1.03 -5.47
C THR A 45 -6.29 0.79 -3.98
N SER A 46 -5.38 0.06 -3.34
CA SER A 46 -5.40 -0.20 -1.90
C SER A 46 -5.29 1.07 -1.06
N TYR A 47 -4.36 1.95 -1.40
CA TYR A 47 -4.24 3.25 -0.73
C TYR A 47 -5.50 4.11 -0.89
N HIS A 48 -6.10 4.15 -2.10
CA HIS A 48 -7.34 4.88 -2.34
C HIS A 48 -8.53 4.34 -1.53
N ALA A 49 -8.72 3.02 -1.50
CA ALA A 49 -9.81 2.42 -0.74
C ALA A 49 -9.64 2.63 0.77
N VAL A 50 -8.41 2.51 1.30
CA VAL A 50 -8.11 2.82 2.70
C VAL A 50 -8.35 4.30 3.02
N LYS A 51 -7.97 5.20 2.10
CA LYS A 51 -8.24 6.64 2.25
C LYS A 51 -9.75 6.95 2.26
N LYS A 52 -10.53 6.33 1.37
CA LYS A 52 -11.95 6.67 1.15
C LYS A 52 -12.90 5.94 2.10
N ASN A 53 -12.72 4.64 2.28
CA ASN A 53 -13.68 3.75 2.95
C ASN A 53 -12.98 2.75 3.90
N PRO A 54 -12.19 3.22 4.88
CA PRO A 54 -11.42 2.34 5.76
C PRO A 54 -12.29 1.31 6.52
N ASN A 55 -13.51 1.70 6.89
CA ASN A 55 -14.45 0.82 7.60
C ASN A 55 -14.91 -0.35 6.73
N GLU A 56 -15.14 -0.12 5.44
CA GLU A 56 -15.59 -1.17 4.52
C GLU A 56 -14.47 -2.15 4.21
N VAL A 57 -13.24 -1.65 3.98
CA VAL A 57 -12.04 -2.49 3.86
C VAL A 57 -11.87 -3.37 5.11
N ASN A 58 -12.04 -2.79 6.31
CA ASN A 58 -11.99 -3.54 7.56
C ASN A 58 -13.07 -4.62 7.67
N ARG A 59 -14.31 -4.32 7.23
CA ARG A 59 -15.43 -5.26 7.23
C ARG A 59 -15.14 -6.46 6.30
N LEU A 60 -14.68 -6.20 5.08
CA LEU A 60 -14.35 -7.22 4.09
C LEU A 60 -13.13 -8.05 4.53
N LEU A 61 -12.09 -7.41 5.04
CA LEU A 61 -10.91 -8.10 5.56
C LEU A 61 -11.28 -9.02 6.73
N ASN A 62 -12.18 -8.59 7.61
CA ASN A 62 -12.73 -9.43 8.67
C ASN A 62 -13.47 -10.66 8.12
N LEU A 63 -14.21 -10.53 7.02
CA LEU A 63 -14.87 -11.65 6.35
C LEU A 63 -13.85 -12.66 5.80
N TYR A 64 -12.78 -12.19 5.15
CA TYR A 64 -11.70 -13.06 4.69
C TYR A 64 -11.04 -13.81 5.85
N HIS A 65 -10.73 -13.11 6.94
CA HIS A 65 -10.15 -13.72 8.14
C HIS A 65 -11.06 -14.77 8.80
N LYS A 66 -12.38 -14.54 8.85
CA LYS A 66 -13.32 -15.51 9.45
C LYS A 66 -13.35 -16.84 8.70
N ASN A 67 -13.12 -16.82 7.39
CA ASN A 67 -13.12 -18.01 6.54
C ASN A 67 -11.71 -18.57 6.31
N HIS A 68 -10.70 -18.03 7.00
CA HIS A 68 -9.30 -18.31 6.70
C HIS A 68 -8.95 -19.80 6.88
N SER A 69 -8.40 -20.36 5.82
CA SER A 69 -7.75 -21.68 5.75
C SER A 69 -6.81 -21.66 4.56
N GLU A 70 -5.91 -22.64 4.45
CA GLU A 70 -5.06 -22.78 3.26
C GLU A 70 -5.89 -22.93 1.98
N ASN A 71 -6.93 -23.78 2.00
CA ASN A 71 -7.85 -23.96 0.87
C ASN A 71 -8.55 -22.65 0.50
N TYR A 72 -9.00 -21.89 1.50
CA TYR A 72 -9.65 -20.60 1.26
C TYR A 72 -8.65 -19.57 0.72
N TYR A 73 -7.40 -19.56 1.20
CA TYR A 73 -6.34 -18.71 0.66
C TYR A 73 -6.14 -18.93 -0.84
N TYR A 74 -5.98 -20.18 -1.29
CA TYR A 74 -5.81 -20.48 -2.71
C TYR A 74 -7.08 -20.22 -3.53
N LYS A 75 -8.26 -20.47 -2.95
CA LYS A 75 -9.53 -20.10 -3.59
C LYS A 75 -9.61 -18.60 -3.88
N ILE A 76 -9.26 -17.75 -2.90
CA ILE A 76 -9.27 -16.30 -3.06
C ILE A 76 -8.16 -15.82 -4.00
N ARG A 77 -6.96 -16.44 -3.95
CA ARG A 77 -5.85 -16.11 -4.84
C ARG A 77 -6.20 -16.36 -6.31
N ASP A 78 -6.72 -17.55 -6.62
CA ASP A 78 -6.78 -18.07 -7.99
C ASP A 78 -8.14 -17.88 -8.68
N ASN A 79 -9.24 -17.89 -7.90
CA ASN A 79 -10.60 -18.03 -8.46
C ASN A 79 -11.57 -16.94 -8.01
N TYR A 80 -11.05 -15.79 -7.58
CA TYR A 80 -11.88 -14.68 -7.09
C TYR A 80 -11.51 -13.37 -7.77
N TYR A 81 -12.47 -12.80 -8.49
CA TYR A 81 -12.36 -11.55 -9.23
C TYR A 81 -13.43 -10.57 -8.74
N SER A 82 -13.05 -9.31 -8.59
CA SER A 82 -13.92 -8.23 -8.15
C SER A 82 -13.46 -6.92 -8.76
N ASN A 83 -14.43 -6.08 -9.13
CA ASN A 83 -14.17 -4.71 -9.58
C ASN A 83 -14.40 -3.68 -8.44
N ASP A 84 -14.78 -4.12 -7.24
CA ASP A 84 -14.94 -3.23 -6.09
C ASP A 84 -13.56 -2.91 -5.48
N PRO A 85 -13.13 -1.63 -5.47
CA PRO A 85 -11.86 -1.25 -4.88
C PRO A 85 -11.68 -1.69 -3.42
N ASN A 86 -12.75 -1.70 -2.61
CA ASN A 86 -12.65 -2.07 -1.20
C ASN A 86 -12.32 -3.56 -1.04
N ASP A 87 -12.88 -4.38 -1.92
CA ASP A 87 -12.71 -5.82 -1.92
C ASP A 87 -11.39 -6.25 -2.56
N ILE A 88 -10.97 -5.60 -3.66
CA ILE A 88 -9.60 -5.71 -4.21
C ILE A 88 -8.58 -5.43 -3.10
N THR A 89 -8.79 -4.35 -2.34
CA THR A 89 -7.91 -3.94 -1.24
C THR A 89 -7.90 -4.95 -0.09
N ALA A 90 -9.07 -5.42 0.33
CA ALA A 90 -9.18 -6.42 1.39
C ALA A 90 -8.51 -7.75 0.98
N LYS A 91 -8.70 -8.19 -0.28
CA LYS A 91 -7.99 -9.33 -0.87
C LYS A 91 -6.48 -9.11 -0.90
N PHE A 92 -6.02 -7.95 -1.38
CA PHE A 92 -4.60 -7.61 -1.46
C PHE A 92 -3.93 -7.67 -0.08
N ILE A 93 -4.54 -7.07 0.94
CA ILE A 93 -4.05 -7.12 2.33
C ILE A 93 -4.09 -8.55 2.86
N TYR A 94 -5.18 -9.28 2.66
CA TYR A 94 -5.33 -10.67 3.10
C TYR A 94 -4.23 -11.58 2.52
N LEU A 95 -4.05 -11.56 1.19
CA LEU A 95 -3.05 -12.38 0.51
C LEU A 95 -1.64 -12.02 0.98
N ASN A 96 -1.29 -10.73 1.00
CA ASN A 96 0.02 -10.29 1.50
C ASN A 96 0.26 -10.61 2.97
N LYS A 97 -0.78 -10.78 3.80
CA LYS A 97 -0.59 -11.19 5.20
C LYS A 97 -0.36 -12.68 5.35
N TYR A 98 -1.05 -13.48 4.56
CA TYR A 98 -0.95 -14.93 4.64
C TYR A 98 0.01 -15.54 3.61
N SER A 99 0.73 -14.71 2.85
CA SER A 99 1.77 -15.18 1.95
C SER A 99 3.10 -15.39 2.67
N PHE A 100 3.93 -16.30 2.15
CA PHE A 100 5.28 -16.53 2.64
C PHE A 100 6.08 -15.22 2.65
N ARG A 101 6.52 -14.80 3.85
CA ARG A 101 7.24 -13.53 4.13
C ARG A 101 6.47 -12.26 3.72
N GLY A 102 5.17 -12.36 3.45
CA GLY A 102 4.34 -11.24 3.03
C GLY A 102 4.74 -10.62 1.69
N ILE A 103 5.31 -11.43 0.80
CA ILE A 103 5.80 -10.99 -0.51
C ILE A 103 4.63 -10.90 -1.48
N TYR A 104 4.42 -9.72 -2.07
CA TYR A 104 3.61 -9.58 -3.27
C TYR A 104 4.43 -10.05 -4.48
N ARG A 105 3.92 -11.01 -5.25
CA ARG A 105 4.58 -11.52 -6.45
C ARG A 105 3.57 -11.93 -7.50
N LEU A 106 3.85 -11.57 -8.74
CA LEU A 106 3.10 -11.98 -9.91
C LEU A 106 3.98 -12.84 -10.83
N ASN A 107 3.34 -13.73 -11.57
CA ASN A 107 3.88 -14.41 -12.74
C ASN A 107 3.93 -13.44 -13.93
N ARG A 108 4.62 -13.83 -15.01
CA ARG A 108 4.72 -13.02 -16.24
C ARG A 108 3.37 -12.73 -16.89
N ASP A 109 2.39 -13.60 -16.68
CA ASP A 109 1.01 -13.45 -17.17
C ASP A 109 0.12 -12.60 -16.25
N GLY A 110 0.69 -12.02 -15.19
CA GLY A 110 -0.03 -11.20 -14.21
C GLY A 110 -0.78 -11.99 -13.13
N THR A 111 -0.76 -13.33 -13.16
CA THR A 111 -1.37 -14.15 -12.11
C THR A 111 -0.54 -14.14 -10.82
N SER A 112 -1.16 -14.30 -9.66
CA SER A 112 -0.41 -14.24 -8.39
C SER A 112 0.48 -15.47 -8.19
N ALA A 113 1.75 -15.23 -7.87
CA ALA A 113 2.75 -16.26 -7.54
C ALA A 113 2.96 -16.45 -6.03
N GLN A 114 2.06 -15.89 -5.19
CA GLN A 114 2.19 -15.92 -3.74
C GLN A 114 1.85 -17.29 -3.17
N THR A 115 2.68 -17.81 -2.27
CA THR A 115 2.47 -19.10 -1.59
C THR A 115 1.96 -18.90 -0.16
N PHE A 116 1.11 -19.80 0.32
CA PHE A 116 0.52 -19.73 1.66
C PHE A 116 1.58 -19.83 2.79
N SER A 117 1.28 -19.22 3.94
CA SER A 117 2.05 -19.32 5.18
C SER A 117 1.12 -19.38 6.39
N ASP A 118 1.34 -20.35 7.28
CA ASP A 118 0.58 -20.55 8.53
C ASP A 118 0.95 -19.56 9.66
N LYS A 119 1.56 -18.41 9.32
CA LYS A 119 1.85 -17.39 10.32
C LYS A 119 0.54 -16.76 10.81
N ARG A 120 0.16 -17.08 12.04
CA ARG A 120 -1.00 -16.47 12.72
C ARG A 120 -0.67 -15.03 13.13
N TYR A 121 -1.29 -14.06 12.46
CA TYR A 121 -1.17 -12.64 12.82
C TYR A 121 -2.28 -12.19 13.77
N LEU A 122 -1.92 -11.36 14.74
CA LEU A 122 -2.87 -10.71 15.66
C LEU A 122 -3.71 -9.66 14.92
N LYS A 123 -4.96 -10.04 14.60
CA LYS A 123 -5.98 -9.21 13.92
C LYS A 123 -6.16 -7.81 14.52
N LEU A 124 -5.99 -7.66 15.83
CA LEU A 124 -6.20 -6.41 16.57
C LEU A 124 -5.33 -5.24 16.07
N HIS A 125 -4.18 -5.52 15.46
CA HIS A 125 -3.29 -4.47 14.94
C HIS A 125 -3.68 -3.96 13.55
N ILE A 126 -4.48 -4.69 12.77
CA ILE A 126 -4.71 -4.31 11.36
C ILE A 126 -5.76 -3.20 11.24
N CYS A 127 -6.90 -3.35 11.93
CA CYS A 127 -7.97 -2.35 11.85
C CYS A 127 -7.53 -0.97 12.34
N SER A 128 -6.82 -0.93 13.48
CA SER A 128 -6.27 0.31 14.02
C SER A 128 -5.24 0.94 13.08
N ARG A 129 -4.42 0.13 12.38
CA ARG A 129 -3.47 0.63 11.37
C ARG A 129 -4.18 1.17 10.13
N ILE A 130 -5.21 0.50 9.62
CA ILE A 130 -6.00 0.97 8.48
C ILE A 130 -6.61 2.35 8.78
N ASN A 131 -7.20 2.53 9.97
CA ASN A 131 -7.78 3.81 10.37
C ASN A 131 -6.71 4.91 10.52
N LYS A 132 -5.55 4.60 11.11
CA LYS A 132 -4.41 5.54 11.19
C LYS A 132 -3.89 5.92 9.80
N CYS A 133 -3.74 4.97 8.90
CA CYS A 133 -3.36 5.21 7.51
C CYS A 133 -4.36 6.13 6.83
N SER A 134 -5.67 5.86 6.96
CA SER A 134 -6.74 6.68 6.37
C SER A 134 -6.63 8.15 6.79
N ASN A 135 -6.42 8.42 8.08
CA ASN A 135 -6.24 9.77 8.60
C ASN A 135 -5.02 10.48 7.99
N LEU A 136 -3.89 9.78 7.86
CA LEU A 136 -2.65 10.37 7.30
C LEU A 136 -2.74 10.58 5.78
N LEU A 137 -3.55 9.78 5.08
CA LEU A 137 -3.81 9.92 3.65
C LEU A 137 -4.84 11.01 3.32
N ALA A 138 -5.45 11.64 4.33
CA ALA A 138 -6.36 12.76 4.13
C ALA A 138 -5.62 13.92 3.43
N GLY A 139 -6.22 14.42 2.33
CA GLY A 139 -5.65 15.49 1.49
C GLY A 139 -4.47 15.08 0.61
N VAL A 140 -4.04 13.81 0.60
CA VAL A 140 -2.88 13.34 -0.17
C VAL A 140 -3.27 12.95 -1.59
N SER A 141 -2.47 13.34 -2.58
CA SER A 141 -2.63 12.91 -3.98
C SER A 141 -1.94 11.57 -4.19
N ILE A 142 -2.64 10.59 -4.77
CA ILE A 142 -2.15 9.21 -4.91
C ILE A 142 -2.45 8.74 -6.34
N CYS A 143 -1.43 8.32 -7.09
CA CYS A 143 -1.56 7.98 -8.52
C CYS A 143 -0.84 6.68 -8.89
N ALA A 144 -1.44 5.89 -9.78
CA ALA A 144 -0.78 4.74 -10.39
C ALA A 144 -0.03 5.23 -11.63
N MET A 145 1.28 5.38 -11.52
CA MET A 145 2.07 6.22 -12.41
C MET A 145 3.55 5.84 -12.33
N ASP A 146 4.23 5.89 -13.48
CA ASP A 146 5.68 5.77 -13.55
C ASP A 146 6.37 7.01 -12.96
N PHE A 147 7.51 6.81 -12.30
CA PHE A 147 8.22 7.86 -11.60
C PHE A 147 8.65 9.02 -12.51
N SER A 148 8.81 8.79 -13.82
CA SER A 148 9.23 9.83 -14.77
C SER A 148 8.19 10.93 -15.00
N PHE A 149 6.94 10.73 -14.55
CA PHE A 149 5.85 11.69 -14.73
C PHE A 149 5.65 12.66 -13.55
N ILE A 150 6.49 12.62 -12.51
CA ILE A 150 6.38 13.62 -11.44
C ILE A 150 6.90 14.99 -11.89
N GLU A 151 6.26 16.05 -11.40
CA GLU A 151 6.60 17.44 -11.74
C GLU A 151 6.90 18.29 -10.49
N PRO A 152 7.94 17.95 -9.71
CA PRO A 152 8.32 18.71 -8.51
C PRO A 152 8.80 20.11 -8.89
N GLN A 153 8.54 21.08 -8.02
CA GLN A 153 8.96 22.47 -8.18
C GLN A 153 10.16 22.80 -7.28
N GLN A 154 10.73 24.00 -7.45
CA GLN A 154 11.77 24.48 -6.56
C GLN A 154 11.29 24.48 -5.09
N ASN A 155 12.13 23.94 -4.21
CA ASN A 155 11.85 23.74 -2.77
C ASN A 155 10.88 22.59 -2.44
N ASP A 156 10.50 21.74 -3.38
CA ASP A 156 9.84 20.48 -3.05
C ASP A 156 10.85 19.41 -2.62
N PHE A 157 10.38 18.46 -1.81
CA PHE A 157 11.17 17.30 -1.39
C PHE A 157 10.74 16.06 -2.16
N VAL A 158 11.70 15.37 -2.77
CA VAL A 158 11.46 14.13 -3.53
C VAL A 158 12.27 13.01 -2.90
N TYR A 159 11.62 11.91 -2.55
CA TYR A 159 12.24 10.70 -2.03
C TYR A 159 12.13 9.56 -3.04
N PHE A 160 13.28 9.13 -3.57
CA PHE A 160 13.37 7.98 -4.48
C PHE A 160 13.88 6.75 -3.73
N ASP A 161 13.09 5.66 -3.76
CA ASP A 161 13.48 4.32 -3.30
C ASP A 161 13.17 3.29 -4.40
N PRO A 162 13.89 3.33 -5.54
CA PRO A 162 13.64 2.42 -6.65
C PRO A 162 14.06 0.98 -6.28
N PRO A 163 13.58 -0.04 -7.04
CA PRO A 163 14.13 -1.38 -6.94
C PRO A 163 15.66 -1.36 -7.08
N TYR A 164 16.36 -1.96 -6.12
CA TYR A 164 17.81 -2.00 -6.13
C TYR A 164 18.34 -2.83 -7.31
N HIS A 165 19.33 -2.30 -8.02
CA HIS A 165 20.05 -3.07 -9.01
C HIS A 165 20.81 -4.22 -8.34
N GLU A 166 20.73 -5.41 -8.92
CA GLU A 166 21.63 -6.49 -8.54
C GLU A 166 23.06 -6.06 -8.91
N SER A 167 23.92 -5.99 -7.90
CA SER A 167 25.36 -5.69 -8.04
C SER A 167 26.10 -6.92 -8.55
#